data_AF-A0A135V5J8-F1
#
_entry.id   AF-A0A135V5J8-F1
#
_cell.length_a   1.000
_cell.length_b   1.000
_cell.length_c   1.000
_cell.angle_alpha   90.00
_cell.angle_beta   90.00
_cell.angle_gamma   90.00
#
_symmetry.space_group_name_H-M   'P 1'
#
loop_
_entity.id
_entity.type
_entity.pdbx_description
1 polymer ?
#
loop_
_entity_poly.entity_id
_entity_poly.type
_entity_poly.pdbx_seq_one_letter_code
_entity_poly.pdbx_strand_id
1 'polypeptide(L)'
;MSARSSSPDPAPFPLSTTVDPWIQTNLVDGIFNGNLTLLEDAVTAAVAHGIPQLRDWGIVDAHSFLLFLSAMLNWVPSEVCSGKLIYNTFCVLYFVLDQSPINVAPWMDKSSSIKAAAIQSFQDSPRYNYDKAIVPSGVWQSFNQLFARFLKPGMRPISAGSPSDKDYGRLVVYPADCTFDGAWPVNQNNDITIKNVPWNIKDLLAGSQYTAQFEGGTFMHAYLNTYDYHRQHAPVAGTVVEANVIKGLVYLQVIVDPETGKLKPHRSYTSPDAQA
;
A
#
# COMPACT_ATOMS: atom_id res chain seq x y z
N MET A 1 -32.38 17.43 -12.26
CA MET A 1 -31.70 16.22 -11.75
C MET A 1 -32.67 15.51 -10.83
N SER A 2 -33.15 14.32 -11.22
CA SER A 2 -34.05 13.51 -10.40
C SER A 2 -33.27 12.98 -9.19
N ALA A 3 -33.78 13.19 -7.98
CA ALA A 3 -33.24 12.57 -6.78
C ALA A 3 -33.34 11.05 -6.95
N ARG A 4 -32.19 10.37 -7.14
CA ARG A 4 -32.14 8.91 -7.13
C ARG A 4 -32.70 8.42 -5.79
N SER A 5 -33.65 7.50 -5.85
CA SER A 5 -34.25 6.86 -4.69
C SER A 5 -33.17 6.27 -3.78
N SER A 6 -33.34 6.42 -2.48
CA SER A 6 -32.48 5.89 -1.41
C SER A 6 -32.65 4.36 -1.23
N SER A 7 -32.70 3.60 -2.32
CA SER A 7 -32.65 2.14 -2.21
C SER A 7 -31.25 1.75 -1.73
N PRO A 8 -31.12 0.84 -0.75
CA PRO A 8 -29.82 0.32 -0.34
C PRO A 8 -29.06 -0.19 -1.56
N ASP A 9 -27.76 0.13 -1.64
CA ASP A 9 -26.91 -0.37 -2.72
C ASP A 9 -26.90 -1.90 -2.56
N PRO A 10 -27.38 -2.69 -3.54
CA PRO A 10 -27.44 -4.14 -3.41
C PRO A 10 -26.03 -4.70 -3.19
N ALA A 11 -25.94 -5.85 -2.51
CA ALA A 11 -24.65 -6.53 -2.38
C ALA A 11 -24.02 -6.72 -3.77
N PRO A 12 -22.69 -6.53 -3.91
CA PRO A 12 -21.99 -6.62 -5.19
C PRO A 12 -22.14 -7.99 -5.87
N PHE A 13 -22.50 -8.99 -5.08
CA PHE A 13 -22.74 -10.38 -5.44
C PHE A 13 -23.72 -10.98 -4.42
N PRO A 14 -24.41 -12.09 -4.75
CA PRO A 14 -25.08 -12.90 -3.74
C PRO A 14 -24.04 -13.32 -2.70
N LEU A 15 -24.30 -13.04 -1.42
CA LEU A 15 -23.42 -13.51 -0.36
C LEU A 15 -23.40 -15.03 -0.37
N SER A 16 -22.22 -15.60 -0.20
CA SER A 16 -22.10 -17.05 -0.06
C SER A 16 -22.88 -17.51 1.17
N THR A 17 -23.48 -18.70 1.10
CA THR A 17 -24.11 -19.33 2.27
C THR A 17 -23.11 -20.16 3.08
N THR A 18 -21.92 -20.39 2.55
CA THR A 18 -20.84 -21.16 3.18
C THR A 18 -19.50 -20.47 3.01
N VAL A 19 -18.60 -20.61 3.97
CA VAL A 19 -17.21 -20.12 3.82
C VAL A 19 -16.51 -20.98 2.77
N ASP A 20 -15.88 -20.32 1.79
CA ASP A 20 -15.14 -21.00 0.73
C ASP A 20 -14.01 -21.86 1.33
N PRO A 21 -13.79 -23.11 0.86
CA PRO A 21 -12.75 -23.99 1.40
C PRO A 21 -11.34 -23.38 1.37
N TRP A 22 -11.04 -22.55 0.37
CA TRP A 22 -9.77 -21.84 0.29
C TRP A 22 -9.64 -20.82 1.42
N ILE A 23 -10.70 -20.07 1.73
CA ILE A 23 -10.73 -19.12 2.85
C ILE A 23 -10.62 -19.85 4.18
N GLN A 24 -11.35 -20.95 4.34
CA GLN A 24 -11.26 -21.78 5.54
C GLN A 24 -9.80 -22.21 5.77
N THR A 25 -9.17 -22.82 4.76
CA THR A 25 -7.82 -23.37 4.87
C THR A 25 -6.76 -22.28 5.06
N ASN A 26 -6.78 -21.23 4.24
CA ASN A 26 -5.67 -20.28 4.17
C ASN A 26 -5.85 -19.09 5.09
N LEU A 27 -7.08 -18.61 5.28
CA LEU A 27 -7.34 -17.44 6.12
C LEU A 27 -7.71 -17.86 7.54
N VAL A 28 -8.76 -18.67 7.72
CA VAL A 28 -9.23 -19.06 9.06
C VAL A 28 -8.18 -19.93 9.75
N ASP A 29 -7.75 -21.01 9.12
CA ASP A 29 -6.80 -21.95 9.71
C ASP A 29 -5.35 -21.45 9.55
N GLY A 30 -5.00 -20.89 8.40
CA GLY A 30 -3.63 -20.45 8.10
C GLY A 30 -3.19 -19.15 8.78
N ILE A 31 -4.05 -18.12 8.78
CA ILE A 31 -3.72 -16.81 9.37
C ILE A 31 -4.23 -16.72 10.81
N PHE A 32 -5.51 -17.03 11.02
CA PHE A 32 -6.15 -16.89 12.33
C PHE A 32 -5.99 -18.12 13.24
N ASN A 33 -5.40 -19.22 12.76
CA ASN A 33 -5.23 -20.48 13.49
C ASN A 33 -6.55 -21.00 14.10
N GLY A 34 -7.66 -20.86 13.39
CA GLY A 34 -9.00 -21.23 13.84
C GLY A 34 -9.60 -20.30 14.91
N ASN A 35 -8.88 -19.27 15.34
CA ASN A 35 -9.36 -18.31 16.34
C ASN A 35 -9.71 -16.97 15.67
N LEU A 36 -11.00 -16.75 15.45
CA LEU A 36 -11.51 -15.55 14.79
C LEU A 36 -11.70 -14.35 15.73
N THR A 37 -11.30 -14.39 17.00
CA THR A 37 -11.52 -13.28 17.95
C THR A 37 -10.98 -11.94 17.42
N LEU A 38 -9.78 -11.94 16.83
CA LEU A 38 -9.20 -10.72 16.24
C LEU A 38 -10.02 -10.19 15.06
N LEU A 39 -10.61 -11.09 14.26
CA LEU A 39 -11.48 -10.72 13.15
C LEU A 39 -12.85 -10.25 13.65
N GLU A 40 -13.38 -10.89 14.68
CA GLU A 40 -14.64 -10.53 15.34
C GLU A 40 -14.54 -9.11 15.92
N ASP A 41 -13.45 -8.81 16.63
CA ASP A 41 -13.19 -7.48 17.20
C ASP A 41 -13.07 -6.42 16.10
N ALA A 42 -12.38 -6.74 15.00
CA ALA A 42 -12.19 -5.83 13.87
C ALA A 42 -13.51 -5.57 13.12
N VAL A 43 -14.33 -6.59 12.88
CA VAL A 43 -15.67 -6.43 12.28
C VAL A 43 -16.58 -5.66 13.22
N THR A 44 -16.57 -5.96 14.52
CA THR A 44 -17.34 -5.22 15.53
C THR A 44 -16.97 -3.75 15.54
N ALA A 45 -15.67 -3.44 15.54
CA ALA A 45 -15.17 -2.08 15.41
C ALA A 45 -15.66 -1.41 14.11
N ALA A 46 -15.60 -2.13 12.98
CA ALA A 46 -16.05 -1.62 11.70
C ALA A 46 -17.55 -1.31 11.68
N VAL A 47 -18.38 -2.23 12.19
CA VAL A 47 -19.83 -2.11 12.29
C VAL A 47 -20.23 -0.95 13.19
N ALA A 48 -19.49 -0.68 14.27
CA ALA A 48 -19.74 0.43 15.17
C ALA A 48 -19.68 1.81 14.48
N HIS A 49 -19.03 1.91 13.32
CA HIS A 49 -19.02 3.15 12.54
C HIS A 49 -20.32 3.40 11.74
N GLY A 50 -21.27 2.45 11.69
CA GLY A 50 -22.59 2.70 11.08
C GLY A 50 -22.59 2.76 9.55
N ILE A 51 -21.67 2.02 8.91
CA ILE A 51 -21.52 2.01 7.45
C ILE A 51 -22.73 1.37 6.76
N PRO A 52 -23.40 2.07 5.81
CA PRO A 52 -24.51 1.53 5.05
C PRO A 52 -24.19 0.21 4.36
N GLN A 53 -23.02 0.08 3.71
CA GLN A 53 -22.64 -1.14 3.00
C GLN A 53 -22.50 -2.36 3.93
N LEU A 54 -21.94 -2.22 5.13
CA LEU A 54 -21.84 -3.32 6.09
C LEU A 54 -23.24 -3.80 6.49
N ARG A 55 -24.15 -2.86 6.79
CA ARG A 55 -25.54 -3.16 7.11
C ARG A 55 -26.30 -3.76 5.92
N ASP A 56 -26.25 -3.09 4.77
CA ASP A 56 -27.02 -3.42 3.57
C ASP A 56 -26.55 -4.76 2.97
N TRP A 57 -25.28 -5.13 3.19
CA TRP A 57 -24.70 -6.40 2.76
C TRP A 57 -24.61 -7.42 3.90
N GLY A 58 -25.26 -7.18 5.05
CA GLY A 58 -25.38 -8.15 6.13
C GLY A 58 -24.06 -8.58 6.78
N ILE A 59 -23.03 -7.74 6.74
CA ILE A 59 -21.73 -7.97 7.39
C ILE A 59 -21.82 -7.42 8.82
N VAL A 60 -21.98 -8.33 9.79
CA VAL A 60 -22.26 -7.99 11.19
C VAL A 60 -21.30 -8.64 12.19
N ASP A 61 -20.58 -9.67 11.78
CA ASP A 61 -19.67 -10.48 12.58
C ASP A 61 -18.55 -11.09 11.70
N ALA A 62 -17.59 -11.79 12.31
CA ALA A 62 -16.50 -12.43 11.57
C ALA A 62 -17.02 -13.42 10.52
N HIS A 63 -18.08 -14.17 10.84
CA HIS A 63 -18.61 -15.21 9.95
C HIS A 63 -19.22 -14.61 8.68
N SER A 64 -20.11 -13.64 8.81
CA SER A 64 -20.71 -12.90 7.69
C SER A 64 -19.66 -12.16 6.85
N PHE A 65 -18.58 -11.65 7.45
CA PHE A 65 -17.45 -11.11 6.71
C PHE A 65 -16.72 -12.20 5.90
N LEU A 66 -16.49 -13.40 6.44
CA LEU A 66 -15.92 -14.52 5.68
C LEU A 66 -16.82 -14.97 4.52
N LEU A 67 -18.14 -14.91 4.67
CA LEU A 67 -19.09 -15.17 3.58
C LEU A 67 -19.01 -14.11 2.47
N PHE A 68 -18.83 -12.84 2.85
CA PHE A 68 -18.54 -11.75 1.92
C PHE A 68 -17.23 -11.99 1.15
N LEU A 69 -16.15 -12.35 1.84
CA LEU A 69 -14.87 -12.70 1.19
C LEU A 69 -15.00 -13.91 0.25
N SER A 70 -15.79 -14.91 0.64
CA SER A 70 -16.04 -16.12 -0.16
C SER A 70 -16.72 -15.79 -1.48
N ALA A 71 -17.67 -14.86 -1.44
CA ALA A 71 -18.32 -14.39 -2.65
C ALA A 71 -17.43 -13.44 -3.46
N MET A 72 -16.55 -12.65 -2.82
CA MET A 72 -15.51 -11.88 -3.54
C MET A 72 -14.55 -12.76 -4.35
N LEU A 73 -14.15 -13.93 -3.86
CA LEU A 73 -13.20 -14.81 -4.58
C LEU A 73 -13.73 -15.27 -5.94
N ASN A 74 -15.04 -15.42 -6.06
CA ASN A 74 -15.71 -15.89 -7.27
C ASN A 74 -16.28 -14.73 -8.10
N TRP A 75 -16.15 -13.50 -7.61
CA TRP A 75 -16.70 -12.33 -8.27
C TRP A 75 -15.78 -11.83 -9.38
N VAL A 76 -16.33 -11.75 -10.60
CA VAL A 76 -15.66 -11.12 -11.74
C VAL A 76 -16.22 -9.70 -11.87
N PRO A 77 -15.43 -8.65 -11.57
CA PRO A 77 -15.89 -7.28 -11.74
C PRO A 77 -16.16 -7.01 -13.22
N SER A 78 -17.29 -6.36 -13.51
CA SER A 78 -17.63 -5.93 -14.87
C SER A 78 -17.98 -4.45 -14.86
N GLU A 79 -17.43 -3.70 -15.82
CA GLU A 79 -17.64 -2.24 -15.93
C GLU A 79 -19.08 -1.84 -16.30
N VAL A 80 -19.98 -2.81 -16.46
CA VAL A 80 -21.43 -2.60 -16.65
C VAL A 80 -22.15 -2.23 -15.35
N CYS A 81 -21.51 -2.40 -14.18
CA CYS A 81 -21.98 -1.84 -12.93
C CYS A 81 -21.47 -0.41 -12.75
N SER A 82 -22.10 0.38 -11.87
CA SER A 82 -21.49 1.68 -11.51
C SER A 82 -20.11 1.42 -10.92
N GLY A 83 -19.06 2.10 -11.38
CA GLY A 83 -17.71 1.96 -10.79
C GLY A 83 -17.68 2.16 -9.27
N LYS A 84 -18.68 2.87 -8.73
CA LYS A 84 -18.97 3.00 -7.30
C LYS A 84 -19.17 1.65 -6.57
N LEU A 85 -19.74 0.64 -7.22
CA LEU A 85 -19.96 -0.68 -6.63
C LEU A 85 -18.63 -1.42 -6.46
N ILE A 86 -17.82 -1.49 -7.52
CA ILE A 86 -16.47 -2.08 -7.47
C ILE A 86 -15.66 -1.38 -6.39
N TYR A 87 -15.70 -0.06 -6.41
CA TYR A 87 -15.06 0.79 -5.43
C TYR A 87 -15.49 0.47 -3.99
N ASN A 88 -16.79 0.43 -3.72
CA ASN A 88 -17.33 0.16 -2.39
C ASN A 88 -16.96 -1.25 -1.90
N THR A 89 -16.93 -2.25 -2.79
CA THR A 89 -16.55 -3.63 -2.43
C THR A 89 -15.12 -3.67 -1.87
N PHE A 90 -14.16 -3.08 -2.58
CA PHE A 90 -12.79 -2.98 -2.09
C PHE A 90 -12.69 -2.14 -0.83
N CYS A 91 -13.47 -1.05 -0.73
CA CYS A 91 -13.46 -0.22 0.46
C CYS A 91 -13.94 -0.96 1.70
N VAL A 92 -15.01 -1.76 1.61
CA VAL A 92 -15.50 -2.59 2.72
C VAL A 92 -14.44 -3.61 3.13
N LEU A 93 -13.85 -4.32 2.17
CA LEU A 93 -12.77 -5.28 2.42
C LEU A 93 -11.63 -4.64 3.22
N TYR A 94 -11.07 -3.55 2.71
CA TYR A 94 -9.93 -2.90 3.34
C TYR A 94 -10.32 -2.25 4.65
N PHE A 95 -11.47 -1.61 4.74
CA PHE A 95 -11.91 -0.93 5.95
C PHE A 95 -11.99 -1.88 7.14
N VAL A 96 -12.61 -3.06 6.96
CA VAL A 96 -12.72 -4.07 8.02
C VAL A 96 -11.34 -4.58 8.45
N LEU A 97 -10.45 -4.88 7.49
CA LEU A 97 -9.09 -5.32 7.79
C LEU A 97 -8.22 -4.20 8.37
N ASP A 98 -8.57 -2.94 8.12
CA ASP A 98 -7.91 -1.75 8.66
C ASP A 98 -8.40 -1.40 10.09
N GLN A 99 -9.30 -2.19 10.68
CA GLN A 99 -9.71 -2.00 12.08
C GLN A 99 -8.76 -2.70 13.06
N SER A 100 -8.59 -2.09 14.24
CA SER A 100 -7.94 -2.76 15.37
C SER A 100 -8.76 -4.00 15.77
N PRO A 101 -8.11 -5.12 16.15
CA PRO A 101 -6.67 -5.31 16.33
C PRO A 101 -5.91 -5.83 15.10
N ILE A 102 -6.55 -5.92 13.91
CA ILE A 102 -5.90 -6.39 12.67
C ILE A 102 -4.98 -5.30 12.10
N ASN A 103 -5.43 -4.05 12.07
CA ASN A 103 -4.59 -2.93 11.66
C ASN A 103 -3.63 -2.54 12.75
N VAL A 104 -2.41 -3.00 12.59
CA VAL A 104 -1.34 -2.70 13.51
C VAL A 104 -0.07 -2.55 12.70
N ALA A 105 0.16 -1.32 12.21
CA ALA A 105 1.51 -0.84 11.93
C ALA A 105 2.56 -1.24 13.01
N PRO A 106 2.23 -1.38 14.31
CA PRO A 106 3.17 -1.90 15.32
C PRO A 106 3.30 -3.44 15.37
N TRP A 107 2.43 -4.23 14.72
CA TRP A 107 2.53 -5.70 14.78
C TRP A 107 3.68 -6.22 13.94
N MET A 108 3.98 -5.62 12.80
CA MET A 108 5.10 -6.03 11.96
C MET A 108 6.47 -5.82 12.63
N ASP A 109 6.52 -5.08 13.74
CA ASP A 109 7.68 -4.94 14.62
C ASP A 109 7.71 -5.95 15.78
N LYS A 110 6.62 -6.70 16.02
CA LYS A 110 6.56 -7.73 17.06
C LYS A 110 7.19 -9.03 16.57
N SER A 111 7.74 -9.82 17.49
CA SER A 111 8.28 -11.16 17.20
C SER A 111 7.28 -12.15 16.65
N SER A 112 6.00 -11.99 16.97
CA SER A 112 4.91 -12.79 16.40
C SER A 112 4.66 -12.53 14.90
N SER A 113 5.23 -11.48 14.31
CA SER A 113 4.97 -11.12 12.91
C SER A 113 5.67 -11.98 11.88
N ILE A 114 6.68 -12.74 12.30
CA ILE A 114 7.45 -13.58 11.40
C ILE A 114 7.54 -15.00 11.93
N LYS A 115 7.07 -15.96 11.11
CA LYS A 115 7.12 -17.40 11.41
C LYS A 115 8.28 -18.05 10.65
N ALA A 116 8.77 -19.20 11.13
CA ALA A 116 9.84 -19.95 10.47
C ALA A 116 9.50 -20.32 9.01
N ALA A 117 8.25 -20.71 8.74
CA ALA A 117 7.79 -21.00 7.39
C ALA A 117 7.84 -19.76 6.46
N ALA A 118 7.54 -18.58 6.98
CA ALA A 118 7.67 -17.34 6.21
C ALA A 118 9.15 -17.06 5.89
N ILE A 119 10.05 -17.20 6.87
CA ILE A 119 11.50 -17.06 6.65
C ILE A 119 11.99 -18.02 5.57
N GLN A 120 11.58 -19.29 5.64
CA GLN A 120 11.92 -20.30 4.64
C GLN A 120 11.47 -19.89 3.24
N SER A 121 10.24 -19.35 3.10
CA SER A 121 9.76 -18.86 1.80
C SER A 121 10.62 -17.74 1.19
N PHE A 122 11.20 -16.87 2.03
CA PHE A 122 12.15 -15.85 1.57
C PHE A 122 13.52 -16.42 1.23
N GLN A 123 13.96 -17.46 1.95
CA GLN A 123 15.20 -18.17 1.68
C GLN A 123 15.14 -18.95 0.36
N ASP A 124 13.99 -19.56 0.08
CA ASP A 124 13.75 -20.35 -1.13
C ASP A 124 13.54 -19.48 -2.37
N SER A 125 13.23 -18.19 -2.20
CA SER A 125 13.03 -17.24 -3.28
C SER A 125 14.36 -16.71 -3.83
N PRO A 126 14.78 -17.11 -5.05
CA PRO A 126 16.07 -16.67 -5.59
C PRO A 126 16.10 -15.16 -5.85
N ARG A 127 14.94 -14.56 -6.16
CA ARG A 127 14.82 -13.11 -6.41
C ARG A 127 15.05 -12.29 -5.15
N TYR A 128 14.73 -12.83 -3.97
CA TYR A 128 14.91 -12.13 -2.70
C TYR A 128 16.39 -11.94 -2.33
N ASN A 129 17.28 -12.77 -2.91
CA ASN A 129 18.72 -12.78 -2.62
C ASN A 129 18.99 -12.77 -1.10
N TYR A 130 18.32 -13.67 -0.38
CA TYR A 130 18.32 -13.70 1.09
C TYR A 130 19.73 -13.74 1.68
N ASP A 131 20.64 -14.47 1.04
CA ASP A 131 22.04 -14.64 1.42
C ASP A 131 22.85 -13.34 1.43
N LYS A 132 22.42 -12.29 0.72
CA LYS A 132 23.08 -10.98 0.72
C LYS A 132 22.77 -10.17 1.97
N ALA A 133 21.76 -10.56 2.75
CA ALA A 133 21.35 -9.84 3.94
C ALA A 133 22.30 -10.06 5.13
N ILE A 134 22.38 -9.07 6.02
CA ILE A 134 22.90 -9.21 7.37
C ILE A 134 21.72 -9.63 8.26
N VAL A 135 21.84 -10.77 8.92
CA VAL A 135 20.86 -11.24 9.92
C VAL A 135 21.36 -10.81 11.31
N PRO A 136 20.77 -9.79 11.94
CA PRO A 136 21.23 -9.33 13.26
C PRO A 136 21.09 -10.46 14.29
N SER A 137 22.13 -10.70 15.09
CA SER A 137 22.13 -11.74 16.14
C SER A 137 21.86 -13.18 15.66
N GLY A 138 21.92 -13.42 14.34
CA GLY A 138 21.69 -14.74 13.73
C GLY A 138 20.21 -15.11 13.52
N VAL A 139 19.25 -14.29 13.97
CA VAL A 139 17.81 -14.56 13.81
C VAL A 139 17.01 -13.28 13.55
N TRP A 140 15.95 -13.36 12.74
CA TRP A 140 15.03 -12.25 12.53
C TRP A 140 14.05 -12.12 13.70
N GLN A 141 13.94 -10.91 14.25
CA GLN A 141 13.11 -10.57 15.40
C GLN A 141 11.71 -10.10 15.00
N SER A 142 11.49 -9.73 13.73
CA SER A 142 10.19 -9.27 13.23
C SER A 142 10.17 -9.27 11.70
N PHE A 143 8.99 -9.14 11.11
CA PHE A 143 8.85 -8.98 9.67
C PHE A 143 9.52 -7.70 9.17
N ASN A 144 9.33 -6.58 9.88
CA ASN A 144 9.96 -5.30 9.51
C ASN A 144 11.49 -5.37 9.54
N GLN A 145 12.08 -6.14 10.46
CA GLN A 145 13.54 -6.33 10.47
C GLN A 145 14.03 -7.05 9.22
N LEU A 146 13.30 -8.07 8.74
CA LEU A 146 13.59 -8.78 7.49
C LEU A 146 13.34 -7.90 6.26
N PHE A 147 12.21 -7.19 6.22
CA PHE A 147 11.81 -6.35 5.09
C PHE A 147 12.80 -5.19 4.88
N ALA A 148 13.17 -4.51 5.96
CA ALA A 148 14.18 -3.45 5.98
C ALA A 148 15.58 -3.97 6.30
N ARG A 149 15.91 -5.21 5.88
CA ARG A 149 17.23 -5.85 6.09
C ARG A 149 18.37 -4.94 5.65
N PHE A 150 19.51 -5.03 6.32
CA PHE A 150 20.77 -4.49 5.79
C PHE A 150 21.40 -5.50 4.84
N LEU A 151 22.13 -5.03 3.83
CA LEU A 151 22.96 -5.91 2.99
C LEU A 151 24.38 -5.99 3.54
N LYS A 152 25.05 -7.11 3.26
CA LYS A 152 26.47 -7.29 3.55
C LYS A 152 27.30 -6.20 2.85
N PRO A 153 28.43 -5.76 3.41
CA PRO A 153 29.32 -4.82 2.75
C PRO A 153 29.74 -5.32 1.35
N GLY A 154 29.89 -4.40 0.40
CA GLY A 154 30.31 -4.71 -0.97
C GLY A 154 29.23 -5.30 -1.88
N MET A 155 28.01 -5.55 -1.39
CA MET A 155 26.92 -6.08 -2.24
C MET A 155 26.39 -5.08 -3.27
N ARG A 156 26.63 -3.77 -3.06
CA ARG A 156 26.27 -2.68 -3.97
C ARG A 156 27.44 -1.71 -4.11
N PRO A 157 28.46 -2.02 -4.91
CA PRO A 157 29.55 -1.09 -5.20
C PRO A 157 29.01 0.16 -5.87
N ILE A 158 29.39 1.34 -5.38
CA ILE A 158 28.96 2.63 -5.93
C ILE A 158 29.88 3.00 -7.09
N SER A 159 29.30 3.24 -8.27
CA SER A 159 30.04 3.73 -9.44
C SER A 159 30.73 5.05 -9.13
N ALA A 160 32.03 5.15 -9.44
CA ALA A 160 32.87 6.30 -9.09
C ALA A 160 32.71 6.75 -7.63
N GLY A 161 32.59 5.81 -6.68
CA GLY A 161 32.35 6.11 -5.26
C GLY A 161 33.59 6.61 -4.50
N SER A 162 34.77 6.60 -5.11
CA SER A 162 36.01 7.08 -4.49
C SER A 162 36.35 8.50 -4.97
N PRO A 163 36.73 9.44 -4.09
CA PRO A 163 37.22 10.77 -4.47
C PRO A 163 38.41 10.78 -5.43
N SER A 164 39.14 9.67 -5.54
CA SER A 164 40.25 9.50 -6.48
C SER A 164 39.80 9.09 -7.89
N ASP A 165 38.53 8.76 -8.10
CA ASP A 165 37.99 8.40 -9.41
C ASP A 165 37.81 9.67 -10.26
N LYS A 166 38.18 9.60 -11.55
CA LYS A 166 38.03 10.72 -12.49
C LYS A 166 36.57 11.17 -12.67
N ASP A 167 35.63 10.25 -12.46
CA ASP A 167 34.20 10.48 -12.61
C ASP A 167 33.51 10.76 -11.26
N TYR A 168 34.28 10.91 -10.17
CA TYR A 168 33.76 11.23 -8.84
C TYR A 168 32.94 12.53 -8.86
N GLY A 169 31.71 12.46 -8.36
CA GLY A 169 30.78 13.59 -8.35
C GLY A 169 30.22 13.99 -9.72
N ARG A 170 30.49 13.23 -10.78
CA ARG A 170 29.96 13.47 -12.14
C ARG A 170 28.82 12.54 -12.53
N LEU A 171 28.59 11.50 -11.74
CA LEU A 171 27.57 10.47 -12.00
C LEU A 171 26.42 10.58 -11.01
N VAL A 172 25.20 10.41 -11.51
CA VAL A 172 24.00 10.15 -10.69
C VAL A 172 23.82 8.64 -10.65
N VAL A 173 23.83 8.05 -9.44
CA VAL A 173 23.65 6.61 -9.27
C VAL A 173 22.21 6.28 -8.92
N TYR A 174 21.82 5.01 -9.06
CA TYR A 174 20.49 4.56 -8.62
C TYR A 174 20.34 4.70 -7.10
N PRO A 175 19.22 5.26 -6.61
CA PRO A 175 19.00 5.47 -5.18
C PRO A 175 18.56 4.20 -4.43
N ALA A 176 18.09 3.17 -5.12
CA ALA A 176 17.60 1.93 -4.52
C ALA A 176 17.73 0.76 -5.48
N ASP A 177 17.59 -0.46 -4.96
CA ASP A 177 17.25 -1.61 -5.79
C ASP A 177 15.81 -1.43 -6.27
N CYS A 178 15.63 -1.27 -7.57
CA CYS A 178 14.33 -0.96 -8.15
C CYS A 178 14.26 -1.38 -9.62
N THR A 179 13.06 -1.35 -10.17
CA THR A 179 12.82 -1.45 -11.61
C THR A 179 12.54 -0.05 -12.17
N PHE A 180 13.27 0.34 -13.22
CA PHE A 180 13.03 1.57 -13.95
C PHE A 180 11.72 1.47 -14.75
N ASP A 181 10.83 2.45 -14.58
CA ASP A 181 9.55 2.52 -15.29
C ASP A 181 9.61 3.53 -16.44
N GLY A 182 10.22 4.70 -16.20
CA GLY A 182 10.38 5.70 -17.25
C GLY A 182 10.99 7.01 -16.79
N ALA A 183 11.25 7.88 -17.76
CA ALA A 183 11.71 9.25 -17.53
C ALA A 183 10.99 10.21 -18.49
N TRP A 184 10.59 11.36 -17.98
CA TRP A 184 9.82 12.37 -18.73
C TRP A 184 10.38 13.77 -18.47
N PRO A 185 10.39 14.64 -19.49
CA PRO A 185 10.75 16.04 -19.27
C PRO A 185 9.70 16.73 -18.41
N VAL A 186 10.17 17.54 -17.47
CA VAL A 186 9.33 18.49 -16.72
C VAL A 186 9.23 19.75 -17.57
N ASN A 187 8.01 20.17 -17.91
CA ASN A 187 7.83 21.38 -18.73
C ASN A 187 8.10 22.68 -17.92
N GLN A 188 7.97 23.84 -18.56
CA GLN A 188 8.18 25.15 -17.92
C GLN A 188 7.13 25.49 -16.85
N ASN A 189 6.00 24.80 -16.82
CA ASN A 189 4.93 24.98 -15.84
C ASN A 189 5.02 23.94 -14.70
N ASN A 190 6.11 23.16 -14.62
CA ASN A 190 6.27 22.04 -13.69
C ASN A 190 5.34 20.85 -13.93
N ASP A 191 4.81 20.67 -15.14
CA ASP A 191 3.97 19.51 -15.46
C ASP A 191 4.78 18.34 -16.04
N ILE A 192 4.32 17.14 -15.73
CA ILE A 192 4.71 15.87 -16.35
C ILE A 192 3.46 15.07 -16.72
N THR A 193 3.47 14.37 -17.85
CA THR A 193 2.36 13.50 -18.25
C THR A 193 2.80 12.05 -18.23
N ILE A 194 2.25 11.28 -17.29
CA ILE A 194 2.56 9.85 -17.09
C ILE A 194 1.28 9.07 -17.34
N LYS A 195 1.34 8.06 -18.23
CA LYS A 195 0.18 7.21 -18.59
C LYS A 195 -1.07 8.03 -18.98
N ASN A 196 -0.87 9.11 -19.75
CA ASN A 196 -1.90 10.07 -20.18
C ASN A 196 -2.57 10.86 -19.04
N VAL A 197 -2.04 10.80 -17.81
CA VAL A 197 -2.49 11.60 -16.68
C VAL A 197 -1.47 12.73 -16.44
N PRO A 198 -1.90 14.01 -16.48
CA PRO A 198 -1.03 15.12 -16.14
C PRO A 198 -0.84 15.22 -14.62
N TRP A 199 0.39 15.52 -14.21
CA TRP A 199 0.79 15.75 -12.82
C TRP A 199 1.61 17.03 -12.74
N ASN A 200 1.46 17.80 -11.67
CA ASN A 200 2.29 18.98 -11.42
C ASN A 200 3.26 18.74 -10.27
N ILE A 201 4.56 19.05 -10.46
CA ILE A 201 5.61 18.87 -9.45
C ILE A 201 5.31 19.71 -8.18
N LYS A 202 4.66 20.87 -8.31
CA LYS A 202 4.27 21.70 -7.16
C LYS A 202 3.38 20.94 -6.18
N ASP A 203 2.45 20.14 -6.71
CA ASP A 203 1.52 19.35 -5.90
C ASP A 203 2.26 18.19 -5.22
N LEU A 204 3.18 17.54 -5.94
CA LEU A 204 4.04 16.48 -5.38
C LEU A 204 4.93 16.99 -4.25
N LEU A 205 5.36 18.26 -4.31
CA LEU A 205 6.19 18.91 -3.30
C LEU A 205 5.39 19.72 -2.27
N ALA A 206 4.06 19.64 -2.29
CA ALA A 206 3.15 20.34 -1.36
C ALA A 206 3.46 21.84 -1.18
N GLY A 207 3.79 22.55 -2.27
CA GLY A 207 4.07 23.98 -2.24
C GLY A 207 5.45 24.38 -1.71
N SER A 208 6.42 23.46 -1.73
CA SER A 208 7.83 23.74 -1.43
C SER A 208 8.38 24.97 -2.18
N GLN A 209 9.23 25.75 -1.53
CA GLN A 209 9.93 26.89 -2.16
C GLN A 209 10.89 26.44 -3.27
N TYR A 210 11.26 25.16 -3.31
CA TYR A 210 12.19 24.60 -4.28
C TYR A 210 11.53 24.17 -5.60
N THR A 211 10.20 24.26 -5.75
CA THR A 211 9.48 23.79 -6.95
C THR A 211 10.08 24.33 -8.25
N ALA A 212 10.42 25.61 -8.32
CA ALA A 212 10.97 26.22 -9.53
C ALA A 212 12.33 25.62 -9.97
N GLN A 213 13.05 24.93 -9.08
CA GLN A 213 14.32 24.27 -9.42
C GLN A 213 14.14 23.02 -10.29
N PHE A 214 12.91 22.51 -10.42
CA PHE A 214 12.60 21.32 -11.22
C PHE A 214 12.11 21.67 -12.64
N GLU A 215 11.85 22.96 -12.93
CA GLU A 215 11.42 23.43 -14.25
C GLU A 215 12.47 23.10 -15.34
N GLY A 216 12.02 22.50 -16.44
CA GLY A 216 12.92 22.07 -17.52
C GLY A 216 13.82 20.87 -17.17
N GLY A 217 13.65 20.28 -15.98
CA GLY A 217 14.36 19.08 -15.55
C GLY A 217 13.80 17.78 -16.14
N THR A 218 14.25 16.66 -15.58
CA THR A 218 13.77 15.32 -15.94
C THR A 218 13.22 14.62 -14.70
N PHE A 219 11.98 14.17 -14.77
CA PHE A 219 11.39 13.31 -13.75
C PHE A 219 11.67 11.84 -14.08
N MET A 220 12.15 11.08 -13.10
CA MET A 220 12.38 9.64 -13.21
C MET A 220 11.42 8.87 -12.30
N HIS A 221 10.73 7.88 -12.85
CA HIS A 221 9.94 6.93 -12.07
C HIS A 221 10.63 5.58 -12.02
N ALA A 222 10.82 5.08 -10.80
CA ALA A 222 11.26 3.72 -10.53
C ALA A 222 10.50 3.17 -9.32
N TYR A 223 10.23 1.87 -9.32
CA TYR A 223 9.44 1.24 -8.26
C TYR A 223 10.20 0.06 -7.64
N LEU A 224 9.94 -0.17 -6.36
CA LEU A 224 10.52 -1.28 -5.61
C LEU A 224 9.51 -2.44 -5.59
N ASN A 225 9.93 -3.61 -6.06
CA ASN A 225 9.21 -4.86 -5.91
C ASN A 225 9.31 -5.36 -4.46
N THR A 226 8.44 -6.29 -4.08
CA THR A 226 8.41 -6.89 -2.74
C THR A 226 9.67 -7.69 -2.37
N TYR A 227 10.50 -8.05 -3.35
CA TYR A 227 11.74 -8.78 -3.13
C TYR A 227 13.00 -7.90 -3.14
N ASP A 228 12.85 -6.61 -3.45
CA ASP A 228 13.96 -5.68 -3.53
C ASP A 228 14.49 -5.35 -2.12
N TYR A 229 15.62 -4.64 -2.08
CA TYR A 229 16.17 -4.08 -0.86
C TYR A 229 15.46 -2.76 -0.55
N HIS A 230 14.59 -2.76 0.46
CA HIS A 230 13.72 -1.63 0.81
C HIS A 230 14.41 -0.57 1.68
N ARG A 231 15.60 -0.14 1.29
CA ARG A 231 16.25 1.05 1.85
C ARG A 231 16.74 1.92 0.71
N GLN A 232 16.44 3.21 0.81
CA GLN A 232 16.84 4.22 -0.16
C GLN A 232 18.15 4.89 0.30
N HIS A 233 18.99 5.20 -0.67
CA HIS A 233 20.29 5.84 -0.52
C HIS A 233 20.31 7.12 -1.38
N ALA A 234 21.18 8.06 -1.02
CA ALA A 234 21.32 9.29 -1.79
C ALA A 234 21.96 8.99 -3.16
N PRO A 235 21.36 9.42 -4.29
CA PRO A 235 21.89 9.17 -5.63
C PRO A 235 23.08 10.07 -6.00
N VAL A 236 23.31 11.13 -5.23
CA VAL A 236 24.44 12.09 -5.36
C VAL A 236 24.84 12.60 -3.97
N ALA A 237 26.07 13.13 -3.86
CA ALA A 237 26.48 13.87 -2.67
C ALA A 237 25.76 15.22 -2.59
N GLY A 238 25.37 15.65 -1.39
CA GLY A 238 24.66 16.91 -1.18
C GLY A 238 24.35 17.19 0.27
N THR A 239 23.58 18.25 0.50
CA THR A 239 23.05 18.63 1.82
C THR A 239 21.54 18.50 1.78
N VAL A 240 20.95 17.88 2.82
CA VAL A 240 19.49 17.84 2.96
C VAL A 240 19.02 19.24 3.33
N VAL A 241 18.31 19.89 2.42
CA VAL A 241 17.78 21.26 2.61
C VAL A 241 16.31 21.27 3.06
N GLU A 242 15.57 20.21 2.73
CA GLU A 242 14.16 20.06 3.09
C GLU A 242 13.82 18.56 3.20
N ALA A 243 13.04 18.19 4.21
CA ALA A 243 12.47 16.86 4.36
C ALA A 243 11.08 17.01 4.98
N ASN A 244 10.05 16.72 4.19
CA ASN A 244 8.66 16.91 4.60
C ASN A 244 7.94 15.57 4.65
N VAL A 245 7.12 15.39 5.68
CA VAL A 245 6.07 14.37 5.67
C VAL A 245 4.84 14.99 5.03
N ILE A 246 4.75 14.86 3.70
CA ILE A 246 3.56 15.26 2.97
C ILE A 246 2.54 14.16 3.18
N LYS A 247 1.47 14.49 3.89
CA LYS A 247 0.33 13.59 3.98
C LYS A 247 -0.26 13.50 2.56
N GLY A 248 -0.43 12.29 2.07
CA GLY A 248 -0.94 12.01 0.74
C GLY A 248 -1.88 10.81 0.80
N LEU A 249 -2.62 10.57 -0.28
CA LEU A 249 -3.45 9.39 -0.38
C LEU A 249 -2.58 8.15 -0.56
N VAL A 250 -2.57 7.28 0.44
CA VAL A 250 -2.27 5.88 0.19
C VAL A 250 -3.56 5.29 -0.36
N TYR A 251 -3.53 4.68 -1.54
CA TYR A 251 -4.72 4.09 -2.21
C TYR A 251 -5.36 2.90 -1.45
N LEU A 252 -5.10 2.79 -0.13
CA LEU A 252 -5.49 1.68 0.73
C LEU A 252 -6.03 2.15 2.10
N GLN A 253 -6.41 3.42 2.29
CA GLN A 253 -7.09 3.86 3.52
C GLN A 253 -8.53 4.35 3.27
N VAL A 254 -9.46 3.83 4.06
CA VAL A 254 -10.90 4.09 3.97
C VAL A 254 -11.37 4.59 5.34
N ILE A 255 -12.26 5.61 5.37
CA ILE A 255 -12.91 6.06 6.61
C ILE A 255 -14.42 6.15 6.43
N VAL A 256 -15.10 6.30 7.55
CA VAL A 256 -16.51 6.65 7.57
C VAL A 256 -16.68 8.16 7.54
N ASP A 257 -17.51 8.63 6.64
CA ASP A 257 -17.94 10.02 6.60
C ASP A 257 -18.82 10.32 7.83
N PRO A 258 -18.43 11.25 8.71
CA PRO A 258 -19.14 11.48 9.98
C PRO A 258 -20.53 12.11 9.80
N GLU A 259 -20.81 12.72 8.64
CA GLU A 259 -22.09 13.39 8.36
C GLU A 259 -23.06 12.45 7.64
N THR A 260 -22.55 11.59 6.76
CA THR A 260 -23.38 10.73 5.89
C THR A 260 -23.36 9.26 6.26
N GLY A 261 -22.46 8.83 7.15
CA GLY A 261 -22.23 7.43 7.52
C GLY A 261 -21.63 6.57 6.40
N LYS A 262 -21.43 7.11 5.19
CA LYS A 262 -20.94 6.35 4.04
C LYS A 262 -19.45 6.04 4.20
N LEU A 263 -19.03 4.87 3.71
CA LEU A 263 -17.61 4.64 3.42
C LEU A 263 -17.20 5.65 2.36
N LYS A 264 -16.23 6.46 2.72
CA LYS A 264 -15.49 7.26 1.77
C LYS A 264 -14.04 6.85 1.85
N PRO A 265 -13.28 6.97 0.77
CA PRO A 265 -11.84 6.94 0.89
C PRO A 265 -11.45 7.97 1.95
N HIS A 266 -10.49 7.66 2.80
CA HIS A 266 -9.87 8.70 3.60
C HIS A 266 -9.03 9.57 2.67
N ARG A 267 -9.73 10.50 2.01
CA ARG A 267 -9.13 11.57 1.23
C ARG A 267 -8.69 12.71 2.14
N SER A 268 -8.21 12.41 3.35
CA SER A 268 -7.48 13.43 4.06
C SER A 268 -6.08 13.44 3.46
N TYR A 269 -5.78 14.60 2.89
CA TYR A 269 -4.52 15.00 2.28
C TYR A 269 -4.33 14.62 0.80
N THR A 270 -4.82 15.55 -0.03
CA THR A 270 -4.39 15.94 -1.38
C THR A 270 -3.99 14.83 -2.37
N SER A 271 -4.93 14.45 -3.25
CA SER A 271 -4.62 14.12 -4.65
C SER A 271 -5.28 15.13 -5.60
N PRO A 272 -4.80 15.25 -6.85
CA PRO A 272 -5.28 16.24 -7.82
C PRO A 272 -6.76 16.12 -8.20
N ASP A 273 -7.38 14.96 -7.98
CA ASP A 273 -8.80 14.73 -8.35
C ASP A 273 -9.79 15.26 -7.30
N ALA A 274 -9.33 16.02 -6.30
CA ALA A 274 -10.18 16.56 -5.23
C ALA A 274 -10.99 17.81 -5.66
N GLN A 275 -10.85 18.27 -6.90
CA GLN A 275 -11.72 19.29 -7.49
C GLN A 275 -12.21 18.85 -8.87
N ALA A 276 -13.28 18.04 -8.88
CA ALA A 276 -14.23 17.92 -9.97
C ALA A 276 -15.63 17.69 -9.39
#